data_AF-A0AAU7VNJ4-F1
#
_entry.id   AF-A0AAU7VNJ4-F1
#
_cell.length_a   1.000
_cell.length_b   1.000
_cell.length_c   1.000
_cell.angle_alpha   90.00
_cell.angle_beta   90.00
_cell.angle_gamma   90.00
#
_symmetry.space_group_name_H-M   'P 1'
#
loop_
_entity.id
_entity.type
_entity.pdbx_description
1 polymer ?
#
loop_
_entity_poly.entity_id
_entity_poly.type
_entity_poly.pdbx_seq_one_letter_code
_entity_poly.pdbx_strand_id
1 'polypeptide(L)'
;MTHKKIGWIFVSLLLILNSCFFGLELYKDGIRNQLMEKEQLSQETFTELSRLGSWTYFIEVLLLIIIVTVAVWIIMKKHRKLLSFFIYVNIAACVIFFGIGILLANIFEAAPGNLVQHLIGPAFITVILIIYQLVLLFMKRREIKN
;
A
#
# COMPACT_ATOMS: atom_id res chain seq x y z
N MET A 1 17.91 13.97 -14.02
CA MET A 1 16.63 14.10 -13.30
C MET A 1 16.89 13.96 -11.81
N THR A 2 16.62 14.99 -11.01
CA THR A 2 17.01 15.03 -9.59
C THR A 2 16.22 14.00 -8.78
N HIS A 3 16.87 13.28 -7.85
CA HIS A 3 16.26 12.25 -6.99
C HIS A 3 14.96 12.71 -6.30
N LYS A 4 14.83 14.01 -6.05
CA LYS A 4 13.61 14.65 -5.54
C LYS A 4 12.39 14.44 -6.44
N LYS A 5 12.52 14.54 -7.76
CA LYS A 5 11.40 14.36 -8.71
C LYS A 5 10.86 12.94 -8.67
N ILE A 6 11.74 11.94 -8.61
CA ILE A 6 11.36 10.53 -8.53
C ILE A 6 10.63 10.26 -7.20
N GLY A 7 11.12 10.83 -6.10
CA GLY A 7 10.45 10.73 -4.80
C GLY A 7 9.02 11.30 -4.82
N TRP A 8 8.82 12.49 -5.42
CA TRP A 8 7.49 13.08 -5.55
C TRP A 8 6.55 12.24 -6.42
N ILE A 9 7.02 11.73 -7.55
CA ILE A 9 6.22 10.84 -8.41
C ILE A 9 5.77 9.59 -7.62
N PHE A 10 6.70 8.97 -6.88
CA PHE A 10 6.39 7.81 -6.07
C PHE A 10 5.34 8.12 -4.98
N VAL A 11 5.50 9.22 -4.25
CA VAL A 11 4.53 9.65 -3.23
C VAL A 11 3.15 9.92 -3.85
N SER A 12 3.09 10.63 -4.98
CA SER A 12 1.82 10.89 -5.67
C SER A 12 1.13 9.60 -6.12
N LEU A 13 1.89 8.63 -6.64
CA LEU A 13 1.34 7.33 -7.03
C LEU A 13 0.79 6.57 -5.82
N LEU A 14 1.51 6.56 -4.69
CA LEU A 14 1.01 5.95 -3.46
C LEU A 14 -0.29 6.61 -3.00
N LEU A 15 -0.35 7.95 -3.01
CA LEU A 15 -1.54 8.68 -2.58
C LEU A 15 -2.76 8.35 -3.47
N ILE A 16 -2.58 8.37 -4.79
CA ILE A 16 -3.64 8.08 -5.74
C ILE A 16 -4.15 6.65 -5.55
N LEU A 17 -3.24 5.66 -5.54
CA LEU A 17 -3.63 4.25 -5.47
C LEU A 17 -4.32 3.90 -4.15
N ASN A 18 -3.82 4.40 -3.01
CA ASN A 18 -4.48 4.19 -1.72
C ASN A 18 -5.85 4.85 -1.66
N SER A 19 -6.00 6.07 -2.21
CA SER A 19 -7.30 6.76 -2.25
C SER A 19 -8.30 6.02 -3.13
N CYS A 20 -7.87 5.55 -4.30
CA CYS A 20 -8.70 4.72 -5.17
C CYS A 20 -9.10 3.40 -4.49
N PHE A 21 -8.19 2.77 -3.75
CA PHE A 21 -8.49 1.56 -2.99
C PHE A 21 -9.62 1.81 -1.97
N PHE A 22 -9.50 2.85 -1.14
CA PHE A 22 -10.55 3.19 -0.18
C PHE A 22 -11.89 3.49 -0.85
N GLY A 23 -11.87 4.27 -1.94
CA GLY A 23 -13.08 4.59 -2.68
C GLY A 23 -13.81 3.33 -3.18
N LEU A 24 -13.06 2.36 -3.72
CA LEU A 24 -13.62 1.09 -4.17
C LEU A 24 -14.13 0.23 -3.01
N GLU A 25 -13.40 0.15 -1.89
CA GLU A 25 -13.85 -0.63 -0.74
C GLU A 25 -15.11 -0.04 -0.09
N LEU A 26 -15.15 1.27 0.10
CA LEU A 26 -16.34 1.94 0.62
C LEU A 26 -17.54 1.78 -0.32
N TYR A 27 -17.32 1.82 -1.63
CA TYR A 27 -18.39 1.60 -2.61
C TYR A 27 -18.90 0.15 -2.58
N LYS A 28 -18.01 -0.85 -2.46
CA LYS A 28 -18.40 -2.26 -2.27
C LYS A 28 -19.18 -2.46 -0.99
N ASP A 29 -18.77 -1.81 0.10
CA ASP A 29 -19.46 -1.89 1.38
C ASP A 29 -20.87 -1.30 1.30
N GLY A 30 -21.03 -0.14 0.66
CA GLY A 30 -22.34 0.44 0.38
C GLY A 30 -23.26 -0.49 -0.41
N ILE A 31 -22.74 -1.17 -1.44
CA ILE A 31 -23.52 -2.16 -2.21
C ILE A 31 -23.89 -3.37 -1.32
N ARG A 32 -22.97 -3.86 -0.48
CA ARG A 32 -23.22 -4.97 0.45
C ARG A 32 -24.30 -4.64 1.48
N ASN A 33 -24.32 -3.42 1.99
CA ASN A 33 -25.32 -2.97 2.97
C ASN A 33 -26.71 -2.90 2.32
N GLN A 34 -26.82 -2.36 1.10
CA GLN A 34 -28.07 -2.38 0.33
C GLN A 34 -28.56 -3.80 -0.01
N LEU A 35 -27.62 -4.73 -0.17
CA LEU A 35 -27.89 -6.15 -0.40
C LEU A 35 -28.46 -6.86 0.83
N MET A 36 -28.01 -6.51 2.03
CA MET A 36 -28.56 -7.06 3.27
C MET A 36 -30.01 -6.60 3.52
N GLU A 37 -30.38 -5.44 3.00
CA GLU A 37 -31.74 -4.88 3.13
C GLU A 37 -32.74 -5.43 2.10
N LYS A 38 -32.27 -6.04 0.99
CA LYS A 38 -33.13 -6.55 -0.09
C LYS A 38 -33.06 -8.07 -0.18
N GLU A 39 -34.19 -8.75 -0.02
CA GLU A 39 -34.29 -10.24 -0.02
C GLU A 39 -33.90 -10.92 -1.35
N GLN A 40 -33.71 -10.19 -2.45
CA GLN A 40 -33.38 -10.77 -3.75
C GLN A 40 -32.10 -10.18 -4.35
N LEU A 41 -31.10 -11.04 -4.49
CA LEU A 41 -29.85 -10.79 -5.22
C LEU A 41 -30.13 -10.72 -6.72
N SER A 42 -30.01 -9.53 -7.31
CA SER A 42 -29.89 -9.42 -8.77
C SER A 42 -28.52 -9.95 -9.22
N GLN A 43 -28.53 -10.74 -10.30
CA GLN A 43 -27.29 -11.20 -10.96
C GLN A 43 -26.42 -10.04 -11.44
N GLU A 44 -27.03 -8.89 -11.73
CA GLU A 44 -26.32 -7.66 -12.08
C GLU A 44 -25.48 -7.14 -10.90
N THR A 45 -26.06 -7.06 -9.70
CA THR A 45 -25.37 -6.60 -8.49
C THR A 45 -24.21 -7.52 -8.11
N PHE A 46 -24.38 -8.84 -8.26
CA PHE A 46 -23.30 -9.79 -8.04
C PHE A 46 -22.14 -9.58 -9.03
N THR A 47 -22.47 -9.33 -10.30
CA THR A 47 -21.49 -9.06 -11.36
C THR A 47 -20.71 -7.77 -11.08
N GLU A 48 -21.40 -6.72 -10.63
CA GLU A 48 -20.78 -5.45 -10.24
C GLU A 48 -19.82 -5.64 -9.06
N LEU A 49 -20.24 -6.34 -8.00
CA LEU A 49 -19.41 -6.62 -6.83
C LEU A 49 -18.14 -7.40 -7.20
N SER A 50 -18.27 -8.38 -8.09
CA SER A 50 -17.15 -9.18 -8.61
C SER A 50 -16.15 -8.33 -9.40
N ARG A 51 -16.65 -7.42 -10.26
CA ARG A 51 -15.81 -6.47 -10.99
C ARG A 51 -15.06 -5.53 -10.04
N LEU A 52 -15.74 -4.97 -9.05
CA LEU A 52 -15.12 -4.10 -8.04
C LEU A 52 -14.05 -4.84 -7.24
N GLY A 53 -14.31 -6.09 -6.86
CA GLY A 53 -13.33 -6.97 -6.23
C GLY A 53 -12.08 -7.15 -7.08
N SER A 54 -12.26 -7.35 -8.38
CA SER A 54 -11.15 -7.50 -9.34
C SER A 54 -10.33 -6.22 -9.48
N TRP A 55 -10.98 -5.06 -9.54
CA TRP A 55 -10.30 -3.75 -9.54
C TRP A 55 -9.52 -3.48 -8.25
N THR A 56 -10.12 -3.83 -7.11
CA THR A 56 -9.46 -3.70 -5.81
C THR A 56 -8.18 -4.52 -5.77
N TYR A 57 -8.25 -5.79 -6.16
CA TYR A 57 -7.10 -6.69 -6.23
C TYR A 57 -6.02 -6.16 -7.21
N PHE A 58 -6.45 -5.63 -8.36
CA PHE A 58 -5.52 -5.01 -9.32
C PHE A 58 -4.74 -3.84 -8.69
N ILE A 59 -5.40 -2.99 -7.90
CA ILE A 59 -4.74 -1.88 -7.19
C ILE A 59 -3.75 -2.40 -6.14
N GLU A 60 -4.10 -3.44 -5.37
CA GLU A 60 -3.18 -4.06 -4.40
C GLU A 60 -1.91 -4.58 -5.07
N VAL A 61 -2.07 -5.31 -6.17
CA VAL A 61 -0.96 -5.86 -6.95
C VAL A 61 -0.12 -4.73 -7.54
N LEU A 62 -0.75 -3.68 -8.07
CA LEU A 62 -0.04 -2.54 -8.64
C LEU A 62 0.77 -1.77 -7.58
N LEU A 63 0.21 -1.57 -6.39
CA LEU A 63 0.92 -1.00 -5.23
C LEU A 63 2.18 -1.81 -4.90
N LEU A 64 2.03 -3.14 -4.81
CA LEU A 64 3.13 -4.04 -4.52
C LEU A 64 4.23 -3.96 -5.60
N ILE A 65 3.84 -4.03 -6.88
CA ILE A 65 4.76 -3.96 -8.02
C ILE A 65 5.56 -2.66 -8.02
N ILE A 66 4.90 -1.52 -7.77
CA ILE A 66 5.57 -0.21 -7.75
C ILE A 66 6.60 -0.18 -6.60
N ILE A 67 6.22 -0.61 -5.40
CA ILE A 67 7.11 -0.61 -4.24
C ILE A 67 8.32 -1.53 -4.49
N VAL A 68 8.09 -2.76 -4.95
CA VAL A 68 9.16 -3.73 -5.23
C VAL A 68 10.08 -3.21 -6.34
N THR A 69 9.53 -2.69 -7.43
CA THR A 69 10.32 -2.17 -8.56
C THR A 69 11.23 -1.01 -8.14
N VAL A 70 10.68 -0.05 -7.40
CA VAL A 70 11.47 1.09 -6.89
C VAL A 70 12.52 0.60 -5.89
N ALA A 71 12.17 -0.31 -4.99
CA ALA A 71 13.11 -0.87 -4.02
C ALA A 71 14.29 -1.59 -4.69
N VAL A 72 14.01 -2.50 -5.64
CA VAL A 72 15.03 -3.22 -6.41
C VAL A 72 15.91 -2.24 -7.17
N TRP A 73 15.34 -1.24 -7.83
CA TRP A 73 16.10 -0.22 -8.55
C TRP A 73 17.06 0.56 -7.64
N ILE A 74 16.61 0.96 -6.45
CA ILE A 74 17.45 1.66 -5.45
C ILE A 74 18.60 0.77 -4.98
N ILE A 75 18.33 -0.52 -4.73
CA ILE A 75 19.33 -1.51 -4.30
C ILE A 75 20.38 -1.72 -5.40
N MET A 76 19.95 -1.94 -6.65
CA MET A 76 20.85 -2.13 -7.80
C MET A 76 21.77 -0.93 -8.02
N LYS A 77 21.25 0.29 -7.81
CA LYS A 77 22.03 1.53 -7.93
C LYS A 77 22.84 1.86 -6.66
N LYS A 78 22.78 1.03 -5.62
CA LYS A 78 23.51 1.18 -4.34
C LYS A 78 23.29 2.55 -3.66
N HIS A 79 22.14 3.20 -3.88
CA HIS A 79 21.85 4.53 -3.34
C HIS A 79 21.34 4.47 -1.89
N ARG A 80 22.25 4.29 -0.92
CA ARG A 80 21.89 4.10 0.50
C ARG A 80 21.02 5.22 1.09
N LYS A 81 21.30 6.50 0.79
CA LYS A 81 20.48 7.63 1.27
C LYS A 81 19.05 7.58 0.74
N LEU A 82 18.89 7.17 -0.52
CA LEU A 82 17.59 7.04 -1.16
C LEU A 82 16.81 5.85 -0.60
N LEU A 83 17.48 4.76 -0.25
CA LEU A 83 16.87 3.60 0.41
C LEU A 83 16.26 4.00 1.76
N SER A 84 17.00 4.74 2.60
CA SER A 84 16.47 5.20 3.88
C SER A 84 15.27 6.12 3.70
N PHE A 85 15.35 7.08 2.76
CA PHE A 85 14.22 7.94 2.43
C PHE A 85 13.00 7.13 1.97
N PHE A 86 13.19 6.14 1.11
CA PHE A 86 12.13 5.27 0.62
C PHE A 86 11.48 4.45 1.75
N ILE A 87 12.27 3.91 2.67
CA ILE A 87 11.76 3.20 3.85
C ILE A 87 10.92 4.15 4.72
N TYR A 88 11.42 5.36 5.02
CA TYR A 88 10.66 6.33 5.82
C TYR A 88 9.33 6.72 5.15
N VAL A 89 9.33 6.93 3.84
CA VAL A 89 8.11 7.24 3.08
C VAL A 89 7.11 6.08 3.16
N ASN A 90 7.55 4.82 2.98
CA ASN A 90 6.64 3.69 3.07
C ASN A 90 6.09 3.49 4.48
N ILE A 91 6.91 3.66 5.53
CA ILE A 91 6.45 3.60 6.93
C ILE A 91 5.40 4.69 7.15
N ALA A 92 5.70 5.95 6.77
CA ALA A 92 4.77 7.06 6.93
C ALA A 92 3.47 6.82 6.16
N ALA A 93 3.54 6.35 4.91
CA ALA A 93 2.38 6.01 4.12
C ALA A 93 1.54 4.91 4.78
N CYS A 94 2.16 3.80 5.23
CA CYS A 94 1.45 2.71 5.91
C CYS A 94 0.75 3.21 7.18
N VAL A 95 1.44 4.01 8.02
CA VAL A 95 0.86 4.54 9.27
C VAL A 95 -0.29 5.50 8.99
N ILE A 96 -0.10 6.45 8.06
CA ILE A 96 -1.13 7.44 7.70
C ILE A 96 -2.35 6.73 7.12
N PHE A 97 -2.15 5.85 6.14
CA PHE A 97 -3.26 5.14 5.51
C PHE A 97 -3.91 4.12 6.43
N PHE A 98 -3.18 3.50 7.36
CA PHE A 98 -3.80 2.68 8.40
C PHE A 98 -4.73 3.53 9.27
N GLY A 99 -4.26 4.68 9.75
CA GLY A 99 -5.09 5.61 10.54
C GLY A 99 -6.32 6.10 9.78
N ILE A 100 -6.17 6.48 8.50
CA ILE A 100 -7.28 6.87 7.65
C ILE A 100 -8.25 5.69 7.45
N GLY A 101 -7.75 4.48 7.20
CA GLY A 101 -8.58 3.29 7.01
C GLY A 101 -9.45 2.99 8.24
N ILE A 102 -8.87 3.07 9.45
CA ILE A 102 -9.63 2.90 10.70
C ILE A 102 -10.65 4.04 10.89
N LEU A 103 -10.28 5.27 10.58
CA LEU A 103 -11.19 6.42 10.68
C LEU A 103 -12.37 6.29 9.70
N LEU A 104 -12.11 5.89 8.45
CA LEU A 104 -13.15 5.65 7.44
C LEU A 104 -14.03 4.46 7.84
N ALA A 105 -13.46 3.38 8.38
CA ALA A 105 -14.23 2.25 8.89
C ALA A 105 -15.27 2.69 9.93
N ASN A 106 -14.89 3.57 10.84
CA ASN A 106 -15.79 4.10 11.86
C ASN A 106 -16.85 5.06 11.30
N ILE A 107 -16.52 5.88 10.31
CA ILE A 107 -17.46 6.85 9.72
C ILE A 107 -18.51 6.15 8.84
N PHE A 108 -18.10 5.13 8.10
CA PHE A 108 -18.94 4.45 7.12
C PHE A 108 -19.46 3.09 7.60
N GLU A 109 -19.23 2.73 8.87
CA GLU A 109 -19.57 1.43 9.47
C GLU A 109 -19.03 0.22 8.70
N ALA A 110 -17.95 0.42 7.94
CA ALA A 110 -17.33 -0.60 7.10
C ALA A 110 -16.40 -1.51 7.91
N ALA A 111 -16.18 -2.73 7.44
CA ALA A 111 -15.24 -3.65 8.07
C ALA A 111 -13.79 -3.11 8.00
N PRO A 112 -13.14 -2.82 9.16
CA PRO A 112 -11.82 -2.18 9.16
C PRO A 112 -10.74 -3.03 8.50
N GLY A 113 -10.88 -4.37 8.58
CA GLY A 113 -9.97 -5.32 7.95
C GLY A 113 -9.84 -5.09 6.43
N ASN A 114 -10.96 -4.89 5.73
CA ASN A 114 -10.97 -4.69 4.28
C ASN A 114 -10.24 -3.38 3.91
N LEU A 115 -10.42 -2.33 4.72
CA LEU A 115 -9.83 -1.03 4.46
C LEU A 115 -8.33 -0.98 4.75
N VAL A 116 -7.78 -1.86 5.59
CA VAL A 116 -6.33 -1.84 5.90
C VAL A 116 -5.56 -2.99 5.26
N GLN A 117 -6.23 -3.97 4.66
CA GLN A 117 -5.61 -5.19 4.14
C GLN A 117 -4.55 -4.91 3.07
N HIS A 118 -4.79 -3.95 2.17
CA HIS A 118 -3.85 -3.62 1.09
C HIS A 118 -2.51 -3.08 1.58
N LEU A 119 -2.43 -2.63 2.85
CA LEU A 119 -1.20 -2.15 3.47
C LEU A 119 -0.26 -3.29 3.92
N ILE A 120 -0.76 -4.52 4.03
CA ILE A 120 0.02 -5.68 4.51
C ILE A 120 1.22 -5.94 3.59
N GLY A 121 1.02 -5.97 2.27
CA GLY A 121 2.09 -6.16 1.29
C GLY A 121 3.18 -5.08 1.37
N PRO A 122 2.82 -3.78 1.24
CA PRO A 122 3.72 -2.66 1.46
C PRO A 122 4.48 -2.72 2.79
N ALA A 123 3.81 -3.02 3.89
CA ALA A 123 4.42 -3.13 5.22
C ALA A 123 5.43 -4.28 5.26
N PHE A 124 5.09 -5.44 4.72
CA PHE A 124 5.97 -6.61 4.66
C PHE A 124 7.26 -6.31 3.86
N ILE A 125 7.14 -5.70 2.69
CA ILE A 125 8.30 -5.29 1.89
C ILE A 125 9.15 -4.27 2.66
N THR A 126 8.52 -3.33 3.36
CA THR A 126 9.22 -2.33 4.17
C THR A 126 10.05 -2.98 5.28
N VAL A 127 9.50 -3.99 5.97
CA VAL A 127 10.24 -4.77 6.99
C VAL A 127 11.47 -5.46 6.37
N ILE A 128 11.33 -6.09 5.20
CA ILE A 128 12.46 -6.70 4.49
C ILE A 128 13.56 -5.68 4.20
N LEU A 129 13.18 -4.47 3.73
CA LEU A 129 14.15 -3.41 3.42
C LEU A 129 14.85 -2.87 4.66
N ILE A 130 14.16 -2.80 5.81
CA ILE A 130 14.77 -2.45 7.09
C ILE A 130 15.83 -3.49 7.48
N ILE A 131 15.48 -4.78 7.42
CA ILE A 131 16.42 -5.88 7.71
C ILE A 131 17.63 -5.80 6.77
N TYR A 132 17.40 -5.63 5.47
CA TYR A 132 18.47 -5.46 4.49
C TYR A 132 19.40 -4.28 4.81
N GLN A 133 18.83 -3.11 5.16
CA GLN A 133 19.61 -1.95 5.54
C GLN A 133 20.43 -2.19 6.82
N LEU A 134 19.87 -2.88 7.82
CA LEU A 134 20.59 -3.24 9.05
C LEU A 134 21.78 -4.15 8.75
N VAL A 135 21.60 -5.20 7.93
CA VAL A 135 22.68 -6.11 7.51
C VAL A 135 23.83 -5.32 6.84
N LEU A 136 23.50 -4.40 5.92
CA LEU A 136 24.49 -3.55 5.26
C LEU A 136 25.25 -2.61 6.21
N LEU A 137 24.63 -2.20 7.31
CA LEU A 137 25.27 -1.38 8.35
C LEU A 137 26.22 -2.23 9.21
N PHE A 138 25.79 -3.44 9.59
CA PHE A 138 26.64 -4.37 10.35
C PHE A 138 27.88 -4.79 9.59
N MET A 139 27.75 -5.13 8.29
CA MET A 139 28.91 -5.50 7.45
C MET A 139 29.92 -4.36 7.36
N LYS A 140 29.46 -3.13 7.09
CA LYS A 140 30.34 -1.95 6.99
C LYS A 140 31.08 -1.66 8.30
N ARG A 141 30.45 -1.88 9.46
CA ARG A 141 31.10 -1.71 10.77
C ARG A 141 32.21 -2.73 11.03
N ARG A 142 32.11 -3.94 10.45
CA ARG A 142 33.12 -4.99 10.60
C ARG A 142 34.35 -4.70 9.76
N GLU A 143 34.18 -4.18 8.54
CA GLU A 143 35.29 -3.77 7.66
C GLU A 143 36.13 -2.63 8.24
N ILE A 144 35.54 -1.71 9.03
CA ILE A 144 36.28 -0.59 9.64
C ILE A 144 37.10 -1.04 10.87
N LYS A 145 36.77 -2.19 11.47
CA LYS A 145 37.42 -2.71 12.68
C LYS A 145 38.57 -3.67 12.40
N ASN A 146 38.72 -4.14 11.17
CA ASN A 146 39.82 -5.00 10.71
C ASN A 146 40.82 -4.16 9.91
#